data_AF-A0A8H1QUM8-F1
#
_entry.id   AF-A0A8H1QUM8-F1
#
_cell.length_a   1.000
_cell.length_b   1.000
_cell.length_c   1.000
_cell.angle_alpha   90.00
_cell.angle_beta   90.00
_cell.angle_gamma   90.00
#
_symmetry.space_group_name_H-M   'P 1'
#
loop_
_entity.id
_entity.type
_entity.pdbx_description
1 polymer ?
#
loop_
_entity_poly.entity_id
_entity_poly.type
_entity_poly.pdbx_seq_one_letter_code
_entity_poly.pdbx_strand_id
1 'polypeptide(L)'
;MGRTSRLLGLGLATALVVPMLVGAAPPSAAETNSAAAETCAVKSKPTGKVLQGYWENWDGAANGVHPPLGWIPITDSRITQHGYNVINAAFPVIRSDGTVLWEDGMDSTVKVATPAEMCQAKASGLTTLMSIGGAAAGIDLSSSTV
;
A
#
# COMPACT_ATOMS: atom_id res chain seq x y z
N MET A 1 54.04 -45.31 -11.08
CA MET A 1 54.42 -44.94 -9.69
C MET A 1 55.83 -44.38 -9.72
N GLY A 2 56.22 -43.25 -9.16
CA GLY A 2 55.59 -42.21 -8.35
C GLY A 2 56.75 -41.30 -7.90
N ARG A 3 56.74 -40.02 -8.26
CA ARG A 3 57.75 -39.03 -7.81
C ARG A 3 57.19 -37.61 -7.87
N THR A 4 55.97 -37.47 -7.36
CA THR A 4 55.35 -36.20 -6.97
C THR A 4 55.81 -35.85 -5.57
N SER A 5 56.89 -35.08 -5.47
CA SER A 5 57.23 -34.40 -4.23
C SER A 5 58.23 -33.30 -4.51
N ARG A 6 58.02 -32.11 -3.93
CA ARG A 6 58.91 -30.94 -3.85
C ARG A 6 58.73 -29.81 -4.87
N LEU A 7 57.50 -29.29 -5.03
CA LEU A 7 57.30 -27.90 -5.46
C LEU A 7 56.17 -27.21 -4.65
N LEU A 8 56.07 -27.50 -3.35
CA LEU A 8 55.40 -26.63 -2.39
C LEU A 8 56.47 -26.00 -1.50
N GLY A 9 56.70 -24.70 -1.66
CA GLY A 9 57.60 -23.96 -0.77
C GLY A 9 58.34 -22.88 -1.52
N LEU A 10 57.68 -21.73 -1.72
CA LEU A 10 58.29 -20.39 -1.89
C LEU A 10 57.28 -19.27 -2.20
N GLY A 11 55.97 -19.52 -2.12
CA GLY A 11 54.93 -18.48 -2.22
C GLY A 11 54.40 -17.96 -0.88
N LEU A 12 55.17 -18.09 0.21
CA LEU A 12 54.69 -17.84 1.58
C LEU A 12 55.65 -16.94 2.38
N ALA A 13 56.03 -15.77 1.84
CA ALA A 13 56.86 -14.82 2.59
C ALA A 13 56.80 -13.35 2.11
N THR A 14 55.66 -12.88 1.59
CA THR A 14 55.42 -11.44 1.35
C THR A 14 54.02 -11.03 1.78
N ALA A 15 53.58 -11.51 2.94
CA ALA A 15 52.28 -11.18 3.54
C ALA A 15 52.44 -10.67 4.98
N LEU A 16 53.46 -9.84 5.22
CA LEU A 16 53.57 -9.09 6.47
C LEU A 16 53.77 -7.60 6.17
N VAL A 17 52.93 -6.84 6.86
CA VAL A 17 52.93 -5.38 7.01
C VAL A 17 52.21 -4.62 5.87
N VAL A 18 51.25 -3.77 6.26
CA VAL A 18 50.35 -2.92 5.44
C VAL A 18 49.07 -3.68 4.96
N PRO A 19 47.86 -3.50 5.55
CA PRO A 19 47.33 -2.36 6.31
C PRO A 19 46.48 -2.73 7.55
N MET A 20 46.97 -2.45 8.76
CA MET A 20 46.15 -2.43 10.00
C MET A 20 45.59 -1.02 10.27
N LEU A 21 44.88 -0.40 9.31
CA LEU A 21 44.34 0.96 9.48
C LEU A 21 42.95 1.21 8.88
N VAL A 22 42.18 0.19 8.49
CA VAL A 22 40.82 0.42 7.98
C VAL A 22 39.85 -0.58 8.59
N GLY A 23 38.88 -0.09 9.36
CA GLY A 23 37.72 -0.91 9.73
C GLY A 23 37.08 -0.68 11.09
N ALA A 24 37.36 0.41 11.82
CA ALA A 24 36.49 0.86 12.91
C ALA A 24 35.43 1.83 12.37
N ALA A 25 34.65 1.39 11.38
CA ALA A 25 33.38 2.05 11.08
C ALA A 25 32.37 1.56 12.13
N PRO A 26 31.58 2.45 12.75
CA PRO A 26 30.44 2.00 13.56
C PRO A 26 29.57 1.10 12.68
N PRO A 27 28.86 0.11 13.24
CA PRO A 27 27.89 -0.63 12.47
C PRO A 27 26.98 0.39 11.79
N SER A 28 27.03 0.45 10.44
CA SER A 28 25.99 1.10 9.68
C SER A 28 24.72 0.50 10.23
N ALA A 29 23.90 1.33 10.87
CA ALA A 29 22.61 0.90 11.38
C ALA A 29 21.98 0.17 10.21
N ALA A 30 21.87 -1.16 10.32
CA ALA A 30 20.97 -1.89 9.48
C ALA A 30 19.68 -1.11 9.64
N GLU A 31 19.22 -0.50 8.55
CA GLU A 31 17.87 0.01 8.49
C GLU A 31 17.02 -1.20 8.77
N THR A 32 16.67 -1.36 10.04
CA THR A 32 15.54 -2.13 10.45
C THR A 32 14.42 -1.42 9.73
N ASN A 33 14.12 -1.89 8.51
CA ASN A 33 12.80 -1.83 7.92
C ASN A 33 11.87 -2.63 8.85
N SER A 34 11.76 -2.19 10.11
CA SER A 34 10.48 -2.12 10.78
C SER A 34 9.60 -1.54 9.72
N ALA A 35 8.68 -2.34 9.18
CA ALA A 35 7.70 -1.89 8.22
C ALA A 35 7.09 -0.62 8.79
N ALA A 36 7.65 0.53 8.40
CA ALA A 36 7.13 1.82 8.76
C ALA A 36 5.77 1.74 8.13
N ALA A 37 4.71 1.74 8.96
CA ALA A 37 3.35 1.65 8.48
C ALA A 37 3.26 2.55 7.26
N GLU A 38 2.97 1.95 6.09
CA GLU A 38 3.06 2.58 4.77
C GLU A 38 2.02 3.70 4.69
N THR A 39 2.33 4.78 5.39
CA THR A 39 1.45 5.88 5.67
C THR A 39 2.11 7.10 5.06
N CYS A 40 1.34 7.80 4.26
CA CYS A 40 1.74 9.03 3.60
C CYS A 40 1.05 10.21 4.27
N ALA A 41 1.61 11.40 4.05
CA ALA A 41 1.06 12.64 4.56
C ALA A 41 -0.42 12.81 4.16
N VAL A 42 -1.17 13.50 5.01
CA VAL A 42 -2.55 13.88 4.71
C VAL A 42 -2.56 14.72 3.43
N LYS A 43 -3.44 14.33 2.50
CA LYS A 43 -3.74 15.12 1.31
C LYS A 43 -5.04 15.88 1.55
N SER A 44 -4.93 17.19 1.74
CA SER A 44 -6.07 18.08 1.94
C SER A 44 -6.96 18.18 0.70
N LYS A 45 -8.07 18.91 0.80
CA LYS A 45 -8.98 19.17 -0.33
C LYS A 45 -8.21 19.73 -1.54
N PRO A 46 -8.53 19.30 -2.78
CA PRO A 46 -7.95 19.90 -3.98
C PRO A 46 -8.29 21.40 -4.10
N THR A 47 -7.44 22.14 -4.79
CA THR A 47 -7.76 23.51 -5.23
C THR A 47 -8.52 23.47 -6.55
N GLY A 48 -9.39 24.46 -6.79
CA GLY A 48 -10.14 24.56 -8.05
C GLY A 48 -11.33 23.61 -8.14
N LYS A 49 -11.64 23.17 -9.36
CA LYS A 49 -12.81 22.31 -9.64
C LYS A 49 -12.57 20.90 -9.10
N VAL A 50 -13.62 20.32 -8.51
CA VAL A 50 -13.62 18.94 -8.02
C VAL A 50 -14.49 18.10 -8.94
N LEU A 51 -13.94 17.00 -9.42
CA LEU A 51 -14.72 15.89 -9.97
C LEU A 51 -14.53 14.71 -9.02
N GLN A 52 -15.60 14.41 -8.30
CA GLN A 52 -15.64 13.37 -7.28
C GLN A 52 -16.35 12.13 -7.84
N GLY A 53 -15.74 10.97 -7.65
CA GLY A 53 -16.31 9.68 -8.04
C GLY A 53 -16.39 8.73 -6.85
N TYR A 54 -17.37 7.84 -6.86
CA TYR A 54 -17.32 6.66 -6.01
C TYR A 54 -16.30 5.67 -6.61
N TRP A 55 -15.40 5.17 -5.77
CA TRP A 55 -14.55 4.03 -6.10
C TRP A 55 -15.15 2.82 -5.40
N GLU A 56 -15.74 1.92 -6.18
CA GLU A 56 -16.35 0.69 -5.70
C GLU A 56 -15.23 -0.30 -5.38
N ASN A 57 -15.14 -0.72 -4.12
CA ASN A 57 -14.20 -1.74 -3.68
C ASN A 57 -14.64 -3.16 -4.08
N TRP A 58 -15.60 -3.30 -4.99
CA TRP A 58 -16.21 -4.55 -5.43
C TRP A 58 -16.43 -4.55 -6.95
N ASP A 59 -16.84 -5.68 -7.53
CA ASP A 59 -17.04 -5.78 -8.99
C ASP A 59 -18.39 -5.21 -9.44
N GLY A 60 -18.38 -3.92 -9.82
CA GLY A 60 -19.48 -3.15 -10.39
C GLY A 60 -20.26 -3.86 -11.50
N ALA A 61 -19.56 -4.58 -12.37
CA ALA A 61 -20.14 -5.23 -13.54
C ALA A 61 -20.90 -6.51 -13.15
N ALA A 62 -20.38 -7.28 -12.19
CA ALA A 62 -21.02 -8.50 -11.70
C ALA A 62 -22.40 -8.23 -11.08
N ASN A 63 -22.60 -7.04 -10.48
CA ASN A 63 -23.89 -6.62 -9.91
C ASN A 63 -24.70 -5.69 -10.84
N GLY A 64 -24.27 -5.52 -12.10
CA GLY A 64 -25.01 -4.75 -13.12
C GLY A 64 -25.02 -3.23 -12.95
N VAL A 65 -24.15 -2.68 -12.09
CA VAL A 65 -24.11 -1.23 -11.79
C VAL A 65 -23.28 -0.46 -12.83
N HIS A 66 -22.16 -1.02 -13.29
CA HIS A 66 -21.25 -0.36 -14.23
C HIS A 66 -20.77 -1.22 -15.41
N PRO A 67 -21.62 -2.00 -16.12
CA PRO A 67 -21.15 -2.81 -17.24
C PRO A 67 -20.57 -1.95 -18.40
N PRO A 68 -19.40 -2.31 -18.98
CA PRO A 68 -18.57 -3.50 -18.71
C PRO A 68 -17.46 -3.28 -17.66
N LEU A 69 -17.38 -2.10 -17.04
CA LEU A 69 -16.35 -1.74 -16.08
C LEU A 69 -16.64 -2.44 -14.74
N GLY A 70 -15.92 -3.54 -14.49
CA GLY A 70 -15.93 -4.21 -13.21
C GLY A 70 -15.05 -3.52 -12.17
N TRP A 71 -14.47 -4.30 -11.26
CA TRP A 71 -13.53 -3.78 -10.28
C TRP A 71 -12.24 -3.24 -10.95
N ILE A 72 -11.77 -2.09 -10.48
CA ILE A 72 -10.47 -1.51 -10.87
C ILE A 72 -9.67 -1.15 -9.61
N PRO A 73 -8.33 -1.29 -9.61
CA PRO A 73 -7.53 -0.84 -8.48
C PRO A 73 -7.64 0.67 -8.30
N ILE A 74 -7.49 1.15 -7.07
CA ILE A 74 -7.51 2.59 -6.75
C ILE A 74 -6.41 3.39 -7.49
N THR A 75 -5.37 2.69 -7.95
CA THR A 75 -4.23 3.22 -8.69
C THR A 75 -4.45 3.21 -10.21
N ASP A 76 -5.63 2.80 -10.69
CA ASP A 76 -5.93 2.75 -12.12
C ASP A 76 -5.83 4.14 -12.75
N SER A 77 -4.91 4.29 -13.70
CA SER A 77 -4.64 5.56 -14.37
C SER A 77 -5.85 6.16 -15.11
N ARG A 78 -6.85 5.34 -15.47
CA ARG A 78 -8.07 5.82 -16.11
C ARG A 78 -8.84 6.79 -15.22
N ILE A 79 -8.78 6.62 -13.89
CA ILE A 79 -9.46 7.48 -12.92
C ILE A 79 -9.04 8.94 -13.14
N THR A 80 -7.74 9.22 -13.14
CA THR A 80 -7.22 10.58 -13.33
C THR A 80 -7.27 11.03 -14.78
N GLN A 81 -7.15 10.12 -15.76
CA GLN A 81 -7.35 10.44 -17.18
C GLN A 81 -8.77 10.95 -17.49
N HIS A 82 -9.77 10.46 -16.75
CA HIS A 82 -11.16 10.96 -16.83
C HIS A 82 -11.42 12.18 -15.94
N GLY A 83 -10.38 12.74 -15.31
CA GLY A 83 -10.45 14.01 -14.57
C GLY A 83 -10.90 13.89 -13.12
N TYR A 84 -11.14 12.68 -12.60
CA TYR A 84 -11.45 12.50 -11.19
C TYR A 84 -10.23 12.89 -10.35
N ASN A 85 -10.45 13.79 -9.38
CA ASN A 85 -9.42 14.27 -8.45
C ASN A 85 -9.80 14.05 -6.98
N VAL A 86 -11.03 13.59 -6.72
CA VAL A 86 -11.48 13.10 -5.43
C VAL A 86 -12.14 11.75 -5.64
N ILE A 87 -11.84 10.78 -4.79
CA ILE A 87 -12.54 9.50 -4.75
C ILE A 87 -13.19 9.29 -3.39
N ASN A 88 -14.38 8.70 -3.41
CA ASN A 88 -15.07 8.16 -2.25
C ASN A 88 -14.89 6.65 -2.25
N ALA A 89 -14.00 6.15 -1.38
CA ALA A 89 -13.82 4.72 -1.19
C ALA A 89 -15.11 4.14 -0.57
N ALA A 90 -15.77 3.26 -1.31
CA ALA A 90 -17.08 2.72 -1.00
C ALA A 90 -16.98 1.19 -0.89
N PHE A 91 -17.47 0.55 0.17
CA PHE A 91 -17.89 1.09 1.46
C PHE A 91 -17.33 0.20 2.57
N PRO A 92 -16.96 0.74 3.75
CA PRO A 92 -16.75 -0.08 4.92
C PRO A 92 -18.10 -0.59 5.43
N VAL A 93 -18.06 -1.69 6.18
CA VAL A 93 -19.21 -2.12 6.99
C VAL A 93 -19.02 -1.55 8.39
N ILE A 94 -20.04 -0.91 8.94
CA ILE A 94 -20.00 -0.39 10.31
C ILE A 94 -20.99 -1.17 11.15
N ARG A 95 -20.50 -2.01 12.06
CA ARG A 95 -21.36 -2.78 12.97
C ARG A 95 -22.12 -1.84 13.91
N SER A 96 -23.21 -2.34 14.51
CA SER A 96 -24.03 -1.56 15.45
C SER A 96 -23.27 -1.08 16.70
N ASP A 97 -22.19 -1.75 17.07
CA ASP A 97 -21.28 -1.34 18.16
C ASP A 97 -20.27 -0.26 17.74
N GLY A 98 -20.35 0.23 16.50
CA GLY A 98 -19.45 1.23 15.93
C GLY A 98 -18.16 0.66 15.33
N THR A 99 -17.95 -0.66 15.34
CA THR A 99 -16.78 -1.29 14.71
C THR A 99 -16.81 -1.10 13.20
N VAL A 100 -15.76 -0.49 12.63
CA VAL A 100 -15.57 -0.33 11.19
C VAL A 100 -14.77 -1.50 10.65
N LEU A 101 -15.30 -2.20 9.65
CA LEU A 101 -14.63 -3.24 8.89
C LEU A 101 -14.25 -2.71 7.50
N TRP A 102 -13.00 -2.93 7.11
CA TRP A 102 -12.44 -2.58 5.81
C TRP A 102 -11.33 -3.59 5.48
N GLU A 103 -11.72 -4.71 4.87
CA GLU A 103 -10.84 -5.84 4.58
C GLU A 103 -11.28 -6.58 3.30
N ASP A 104 -10.35 -7.34 2.72
CA ASP A 104 -10.65 -8.18 1.57
C ASP A 104 -11.64 -9.29 1.94
N GLY A 105 -12.53 -9.63 1.02
CA GLY A 105 -13.44 -10.76 1.19
C GLY A 105 -14.63 -10.50 2.13
N MET A 106 -14.90 -9.24 2.50
CA MET A 106 -16.14 -8.87 3.21
C MET A 106 -17.42 -9.23 2.42
N ASP A 107 -17.30 -9.28 1.09
CA ASP A 107 -18.21 -9.99 0.17
C ASP A 107 -17.33 -10.68 -0.91
N SER A 108 -17.91 -11.58 -1.68
CA SER A 108 -17.36 -12.36 -2.79
C SER A 108 -16.43 -11.61 -3.75
N THR A 109 -16.67 -10.32 -3.99
CA THR A 109 -15.87 -9.49 -4.91
C THR A 109 -15.18 -8.31 -4.23
N VAL A 110 -15.32 -8.15 -2.91
CA VAL A 110 -14.75 -7.02 -2.18
C VAL A 110 -13.24 -7.17 -2.08
N LYS A 111 -12.54 -6.14 -2.53
CA LYS A 111 -11.09 -5.94 -2.44
C LYS A 111 -10.79 -4.52 -2.00
N VAL A 112 -10.05 -4.38 -0.92
CA VAL A 112 -9.63 -3.09 -0.38
C VAL A 112 -8.23 -2.73 -0.83
N ALA A 113 -7.98 -1.45 -1.05
CA ALA A 113 -6.62 -1.01 -1.36
C ALA A 113 -5.74 -1.05 -0.12
N THR A 114 -4.50 -1.48 -0.32
CA THR A 114 -3.43 -1.42 0.68
C THR A 114 -3.05 0.03 1.01
N PRO A 115 -2.40 0.28 2.17
CA PRO A 115 -1.89 1.60 2.49
C PRO A 115 -0.91 2.16 1.43
N ALA A 116 -0.01 1.34 0.87
CA ALA A 116 0.84 1.75 -0.26
C ALA A 116 0.05 2.18 -1.49
N GLU A 117 -0.98 1.43 -1.91
CA GLU A 117 -1.81 1.79 -3.07
C GLU A 117 -2.60 3.08 -2.82
N MET A 118 -3.11 3.27 -1.61
CA MET A 118 -3.74 4.53 -1.20
C MET A 118 -2.74 5.71 -1.27
N CYS A 119 -1.49 5.47 -0.90
CA CYS A 119 -0.43 6.48 -1.00
C CYS A 119 -0.02 6.76 -2.44
N GLN A 120 0.04 5.73 -3.29
CA GLN A 120 0.27 5.89 -4.72
C GLN A 120 -0.87 6.70 -5.37
N ALA A 121 -2.13 6.42 -5.04
CA ALA A 121 -3.27 7.20 -5.51
C ALA A 121 -3.21 8.68 -5.06
N LYS A 122 -2.78 8.94 -3.83
CA LYS A 122 -2.56 10.31 -3.34
C LYS A 122 -1.45 11.03 -4.10
N ALA A 123 -0.34 10.33 -4.35
CA ALA A 123 0.79 10.82 -5.12
C ALA A 123 0.41 11.10 -6.59
N SER A 124 -0.49 10.30 -7.17
CA SER A 124 -1.02 10.53 -8.52
C SER A 124 -2.06 11.66 -8.61
N GLY A 125 -2.37 12.33 -7.49
CA GLY A 125 -3.23 13.52 -7.47
C GLY A 125 -4.59 13.31 -6.83
N LEU A 126 -4.98 12.09 -6.44
CA LEU A 126 -6.30 11.82 -5.87
C LEU A 126 -6.39 12.18 -4.39
N THR A 127 -7.40 12.93 -4.00
CA THR A 127 -7.83 13.00 -2.60
C THR A 127 -8.78 11.85 -2.29
N THR A 128 -8.42 11.01 -1.32
CA THR A 128 -9.17 9.82 -0.93
C THR A 128 -10.03 10.11 0.28
N LEU A 129 -11.34 9.92 0.17
CA LEU A 129 -12.31 10.01 1.25
C LEU A 129 -12.90 8.63 1.54
N MET A 130 -13.34 8.41 2.77
CA MET A 130 -14.11 7.21 3.13
C MET A 130 -15.60 7.54 2.99
N SER A 131 -16.33 6.78 2.17
CA SER A 131 -17.78 6.87 2.13
C SER A 131 -18.37 5.87 3.12
N ILE A 132 -19.20 6.34 4.04
CA ILE A 132 -19.86 5.53 5.06
C ILE A 132 -21.34 5.42 4.69
N GLY A 133 -21.90 4.21 4.75
CA GLY A 133 -23.27 3.92 4.33
C GLY A 133 -23.27 3.13 3.01
N GLY A 134 -24.19 3.44 2.10
CA GLY A 134 -24.41 2.68 0.87
C GLY A 134 -25.65 1.79 0.93
N ALA A 135 -26.06 1.24 -0.22
CA ALA A 135 -27.38 0.60 -0.39
C ALA A 135 -27.62 -0.64 0.48
N ALA A 136 -26.57 -1.27 0.99
CA ALA A 136 -26.64 -2.46 1.85
C ALA A 136 -25.86 -2.31 3.16
N ALA A 137 -25.44 -1.09 3.53
CA ALA A 137 -24.73 -0.91 4.79
C ALA A 137 -25.71 -0.93 5.97
N GLY A 138 -25.54 -1.91 6.86
CA GLY A 138 -26.11 -1.84 8.19
C GLY A 138 -25.26 -0.89 9.02
N ILE A 139 -25.86 0.18 9.54
CA ILE A 139 -25.31 1.08 10.56
C ILE A 139 -26.47 1.39 11.52
N ASP A 140 -26.43 0.91 12.76
CA ASP A 140 -27.32 1.43 13.82
C ASP A 140 -26.51 1.67 15.08
N LEU A 141 -26.25 2.95 15.34
CA LEU A 141 -25.46 3.44 16.46
C LEU A 141 -26.32 3.62 17.74
N SER A 142 -27.40 2.83 17.85
CA SER A 142 -28.23 2.48 19.01
C SER A 142 -28.56 3.55 20.06
N SER A 143 -28.69 4.82 19.65
CA SER A 143 -29.21 5.91 20.49
C SER A 143 -30.74 5.87 20.59
N SER A 144 -31.29 6.34 21.72
CA SER A 144 -32.70 6.77 21.83
C SER A 144 -32.89 8.18 22.41
N THR A 145 -31.83 8.97 22.49
CA THR A 145 -31.93 10.30 23.12
C THR A 145 -30.81 11.19 22.59
N VAL A 146 -31.21 12.30 21.98
CA VAL A 146 -30.38 13.42 21.55
C VAL A 146 -30.51 14.56 22.54
#